data_AF-A0A955P678-F1
#
_entry.id   AF-A0A955P678-F1
#
_cell.length_a   1.000
_cell.length_b   1.000
_cell.length_c   1.000
_cell.angle_alpha   90.00
_cell.angle_beta   90.00
_cell.angle_gamma   90.00
#
_symmetry.space_group_name_H-M   'P 1'
#
loop_
_entity.id
_entity.type
_entity.pdbx_description
1 polymer ?
#
loop_
_entity_poly.entity_id
_entity_poly.type
_entity_poly.pdbx_seq_one_letter_code
_entity_poly.pdbx_strand_id
1 'polypeptide(L)'
;AQFLTRTDGVTVYVCRKFPNGLAYKEYKRYIEDHPEERNLFQMMTRDATVYVKGRVSHPDHKTVVLDTWHRVIPNTEARSAQVVFLD
;
A
#
# COMPACT_ATOMS: atom_id res chain seq x y z
N ALA A 1 -8.78 10.66 6.93
CA ALA A 1 -8.03 11.90 7.25
C ALA A 1 -8.38 12.95 6.21
N GLN A 2 -8.30 14.24 6.56
CA GLN A 2 -8.60 15.31 5.61
C GLN A 2 -7.48 15.48 4.56
N PHE A 3 -6.24 15.21 4.96
CA PHE A 3 -5.07 15.28 4.09
C PHE A 3 -4.24 14.01 4.22
N LEU A 4 -3.65 13.57 3.10
CA LEU A 4 -2.77 12.41 3.00
C LEU A 4 -1.61 12.74 2.05
N THR A 5 -0.39 12.40 2.46
CA THR A 5 0.77 12.39 1.57
C THR A 5 1.55 11.09 1.73
N ARG A 6 2.22 10.67 0.66
CA ARG A 6 3.06 9.48 0.61
C ARG A 6 4.47 9.92 0.22
N THR A 7 5.48 9.43 0.94
CA THR A 7 6.89 9.61 0.57
C THR A 7 7.56 8.24 0.50
N ASP A 8 8.59 8.15 -0.32
CA ASP A 8 9.39 6.93 -0.50
C ASP A 8 8.56 5.75 -1.05
N GLY A 9 9.13 4.55 -0.98
CA GLY A 9 8.50 3.31 -1.40
C GLY A 9 9.00 2.79 -2.75
N VAL A 10 8.63 1.55 -3.06
CA VAL A 10 9.04 0.84 -4.27
C VAL A 10 7.81 0.41 -5.05
N THR A 11 7.77 0.71 -6.35
CA THR A 11 6.75 0.20 -7.25
C THR A 11 6.87 -1.32 -7.39
N VAL A 12 5.77 -2.00 -7.11
CA VAL A 12 5.64 -3.45 -7.25
C VAL A 12 4.39 -3.80 -8.05
N TYR A 13 4.43 -4.95 -8.71
CA TYR A 13 3.31 -5.50 -9.47
C TYR A 13 2.72 -6.68 -8.71
N VAL A 14 1.48 -6.54 -8.27
CA VAL A 14 0.81 -7.51 -7.39
C VAL A 14 -0.28 -8.24 -8.14
N CYS A 15 -0.50 -9.51 -7.81
CA CYS A 15 -1.68 -10.26 -8.21
C CYS A 15 -1.97 -11.32 -7.14
N ARG A 16 -3.06 -12.08 -7.27
CA ARG A 16 -3.42 -13.12 -6.27
C ARG A 16 -2.30 -14.14 -6.04
N LYS A 17 -1.48 -14.44 -7.06
CA LYS A 17 -0.34 -15.36 -6.96
C LYS A 17 0.88 -14.72 -6.28
N PHE A 18 1.05 -13.41 -6.44
CA PHE A 18 2.15 -12.64 -5.87
C PHE A 18 1.60 -11.59 -4.90
N PRO A 19 1.10 -12.02 -3.72
CA PRO A 19 0.52 -11.12 -2.74
C PRO A 19 1.57 -10.19 -2.12
N ASN A 20 2.87 -10.47 -2.27
CA ASN A 20 3.97 -9.57 -1.87
C ASN A 20 4.55 -8.77 -3.05
N GLY A 21 3.95 -8.89 -4.23
CA GLY A 21 4.33 -8.15 -5.43
C GLY A 21 5.68 -8.54 -5.99
N LEU A 22 5.85 -8.25 -7.27
CA LEU A 22 7.11 -8.41 -8.00
C LEU A 22 7.71 -7.04 -8.27
N ALA A 23 9.02 -6.89 -8.11
CA ALA A 23 9.71 -5.72 -8.62
C ALA A 23 9.59 -5.69 -10.16
N TYR A 24 9.71 -4.51 -10.77
CA TYR A 24 9.53 -4.35 -12.23
C TYR A 24 10.32 -5.36 -13.08
N LYS A 25 11.56 -5.66 -12.71
CA LYS A 25 12.40 -6.64 -13.43
C LYS A 25 11.85 -8.07 -13.36
N GLU A 26 11.36 -8.48 -12.19
CA GLU A 26 10.78 -9.80 -11.95
C GLU A 26 9.43 -9.94 -12.66
N TYR A 27 8.60 -8.89 -12.56
CA TYR A 27 7.34 -8.80 -13.28
C TYR A 27 7.55 -8.90 -14.80
N LYS A 28 8.52 -8.16 -15.34
CA LYS A 28 8.82 -8.16 -16.77
C LYS A 28 9.17 -9.57 -17.25
N ARG A 29 10.08 -10.25 -16.54
CA ARG A 29 10.46 -11.64 -16.86
C ARG A 29 9.27 -12.59 -16.76
N TYR A 30 8.43 -12.45 -15.73
CA TYR A 30 7.26 -13.31 -15.55
C TYR A 30 6.24 -13.16 -16.70
N ILE A 31 5.96 -11.94 -17.14
CA ILE A 31 5.02 -11.65 -18.22
C ILE A 31 5.59 -11.96 -19.60
N GLU A 32 6.91 -12.00 -19.77
CA GLU A 32 7.53 -12.55 -20.98
C GLU A 32 7.23 -14.05 -21.11
N ASP A 33 7.25 -14.79 -19.99
CA ASP A 33 6.92 -16.21 -19.97
C ASP A 33 5.39 -16.49 -19.97
N HIS A 34 4.57 -15.57 -19.44
CA HIS A 34 3.10 -15.73 -19.25
C HIS A 34 2.33 -14.47 -19.70
N PRO A 35 2.30 -14.16 -21.01
CA PRO A 35 1.72 -12.90 -21.52
C PRO A 35 0.23 -12.75 -21.23
N GLU A 36 -0.53 -13.84 -21.15
CA GLU A 36 -1.96 -13.88 -20.85
C GLU A 36 -2.30 -13.40 -19.43
N GLU A 37 -1.35 -13.47 -18.50
CA GLU A 37 -1.57 -13.08 -17.10
C GLU A 37 -1.33 -11.59 -16.84
N ARG A 38 -0.89 -10.82 -17.84
CA ARG A 38 -0.56 -9.38 -17.70
C ARG A 38 -1.69 -8.59 -17.05
N ASN A 39 -2.93 -8.84 -17.46
CA ASN A 39 -4.11 -8.11 -16.99
C ASN A 39 -4.51 -8.48 -15.55
N LEU A 40 -3.88 -9.49 -14.95
CA LEU A 40 -4.11 -9.87 -13.55
C LEU A 40 -3.27 -9.05 -12.57
N PHE A 41 -2.29 -8.30 -13.07
CA PHE A 41 -1.38 -7.51 -12.24
C PHE A 41 -1.89 -6.08 -12.04
N GLN A 42 -1.75 -5.59 -10.82
CA GLN A 42 -1.95 -4.20 -10.45
C GLN A 42 -0.62 -3.60 -9.98
N MET A 43 -0.35 -2.36 -10.34
CA MET A 43 0.79 -1.62 -9.78
C MET A 43 0.40 -1.08 -8.41
N MET A 44 1.27 -1.29 -7.43
CA MET A 44 1.14 -0.72 -6.08
C MET A 44 2.49 -0.21 -5.59
N THR A 45 2.48 0.56 -4.50
CA THR A 45 3.70 1.01 -3.83
C THR A 45 3.88 0.25 -2.52
N ARG A 46 5.00 -0.48 -2.38
CA ARG A 46 5.40 -1.15 -1.14
C ARG A 46 6.27 -0.24 -0.29
N ASP A 47 6.17 -0.38 1.03
CA ASP A 47 7.07 0.26 2.02
C ASP A 47 7.09 1.80 1.97
N ALA A 48 6.03 2.42 1.43
CA ALA A 48 5.90 3.87 1.42
C ALA A 48 5.56 4.42 2.81
N THR A 49 6.16 5.55 3.15
CA THR A 49 5.86 6.28 4.37
C THR A 49 4.62 7.14 4.14
N VAL A 50 3.59 6.95 4.97
CA VAL A 50 2.33 7.69 4.86
C VAL A 50 2.25 8.72 5.98
N TYR A 51 1.89 9.95 5.63
CA TYR A 51 1.56 11.00 6.58
C TYR A 51 0.13 11.47 6.40
N VAL A 52 -0.54 11.75 7.50
CA VAL A 52 -1.91 12.27 7.53
C VAL A 52 -1.98 13.56 8.34
N LYS A 53 -2.92 14.43 7.96
CA LYS A 53 -3.24 15.67 8.69
C LYS A 53 -4.76 15.93 8.65
N GLY A 54 -5.24 16.69 9.61
CA GLY A 54 -6.62 17.16 9.73
C GLY A 54 -7.52 16.19 10.49
N ARG A 55 -8.81 16.24 10.19
CA ARG A 55 -9.83 15.46 10.91
C ARG A 55 -9.81 13.99 10.47
N VAL A 56 -9.77 13.08 11.43
CA VAL A 56 -9.87 11.63 11.24
C VAL A 56 -11.10 11.15 12.00
N SER A 57 -12.11 10.71 11.27
CA SER A 57 -13.40 10.27 11.83
C SER A 57 -13.61 8.79 11.54
N HIS A 58 -14.13 8.06 12.52
CA HIS A 58 -14.53 6.66 12.38
C HIS A 58 -15.90 6.48 13.03
N PRO A 59 -16.79 5.63 12.51
CA PRO A 59 -18.11 5.42 13.11
C PRO A 59 -18.04 4.99 14.58
N ASP A 60 -17.04 4.17 14.93
CA ASP A 60 -16.92 3.58 16.27
C ASP A 60 -16.20 4.49 17.30
N HIS A 61 -15.67 5.66 16.90
CA HIS A 61 -14.97 6.54 17.85
C HIS A 61 -15.04 8.04 17.50
N LYS A 62 -14.79 8.87 18.52
CA LYS A 62 -14.77 10.34 18.37
C LYS A 62 -13.74 10.77 17.33
N THR A 63 -14.08 11.80 16.56
CA THR A 63 -13.18 12.39 15.57
C THR A 63 -11.89 12.89 16.24
N VAL A 64 -10.74 12.43 15.74
CA VAL A 64 -9.42 12.90 16.13
C VAL A 64 -9.02 14.07 15.24
N VAL A 65 -8.41 15.11 15.83
CA VAL A 65 -7.90 16.27 15.10
C VAL A 65 -6.37 16.21 15.12
N LEU A 66 -5.77 16.10 13.93
CA LEU A 66 -4.33 16.11 13.73
C LEU A 66 -3.92 17.48 13.15
N ASP A 67 -3.41 18.36 14.00
CA ASP A 67 -3.03 19.74 13.65
C ASP A 67 -1.78 19.84 12.77
N THR A 68 -0.90 18.84 12.89
CA THR A 68 0.36 18.69 12.17
C THR A 68 0.39 17.37 11.37
N TRP A 69 1.46 17.14 10.60
CA TRP A 69 1.64 15.89 9.88
C TRP A 69 2.02 14.77 10.85
N HIS A 70 1.26 13.68 10.81
CA HIS A 70 1.50 12.51 11.63
C HIS A 70 1.82 11.31 10.75
N ARG A 71 2.89 10.57 11.07
CA ARG A 71 3.25 9.34 10.37
C ARG A 71 2.27 8.23 10.73
N VAL A 72 1.72 7.58 9.72
CA VAL A 72 0.88 6.39 9.88
C VAL A 72 1.77 5.16 10.02
N ILE A 73 1.54 4.39 11.09
CA ILE A 73 2.18 3.09 11.30
C ILE A 73 1.07 2.03 11.26
N PRO A 74 1.17 1.02 10.39
CA PRO A 74 0.19 -0.07 10.35
C PRO A 74 0.12 -0.79 11.71
N ASN A 75 -1.09 -1.07 12.20
CA ASN A 75 -1.25 -1.83 13.43
C ASN A 75 -0.84 -3.29 13.22
N THR A 76 0.14 -3.77 13.99
CA THR A 76 0.67 -5.15 13.89
C THR A 76 -0.19 -6.20 14.58
N GLU A 77 -1.29 -5.81 15.23
CA GLU A 77 -2.16 -6.74 15.98
C GLU A 77 -2.95 -7.70 15.09
N ALA A 78 -3.25 -7.34 13.84
CA ALA A 78 -3.90 -8.22 12.85
C ALA A 78 -2.85 -9.07 12.09
N ARG A 79 -2.00 -9.78 12.82
CA ARG A 79 -0.79 -10.47 12.32
C ARG A 79 -1.06 -11.81 11.65
N SER A 80 -1.96 -11.83 10.68
CA SER A 80 -2.10 -12.90 9.70
C SER A 80 -1.98 -12.28 8.31
N ALA A 81 -0.77 -12.33 7.74
CA ALA A 81 -0.40 -11.92 6.37
C ALA A 81 -0.44 -10.41 6.02
N GLN A 82 0.19 -9.53 6.81
CA GLN A 82 0.24 -8.10 6.46
C GLN A 82 1.25 -7.78 5.36
N VAL A 83 0.68 -7.67 4.17
CA VAL A 83 1.23 -7.06 2.98
C VAL A 83 1.02 -5.53 3.08
N VAL A 84 2.09 -4.73 3.13
CA VAL A 84 1.98 -3.25 3.20
C VAL A 84 2.11 -2.66 1.80
N PHE A 85 0.98 -2.55 1.10
CA PHE A 85 0.87 -1.84 -0.16
C PHE A 85 -0.07 -0.68 -0.10
N LEU A 86 0.20 0.29 -0.96
CA LEU A 86 -0.61 1.47 -1.17
C LEU A 86 -1.02 1.51 -2.65
N ASP A 87 -2.31 1.70 -2.93
CA ASP A 87 -2.81 2.06 -4.28
C ASP A 87 -2.74 3.57 -4.53
#